data_AF-A0A0F6TDB0-F1
#
_entry.id   AF-A0A0F6TDB0-F1
#
_cell.length_a   1.000
_cell.length_b   1.000
_cell.length_c   1.000
_cell.angle_alpha   90.00
_cell.angle_beta   90.00
_cell.angle_gamma   90.00
#
_symmetry.space_group_name_H-M   'P 1'
#
loop_
_entity.id
_entity.type
_entity.pdbx_description
1 polymer ?
#
loop_
_entity_poly.entity_id
_entity_poly.type
_entity_poly.pdbx_seq_one_letter_code
_entity_poly.pdbx_strand_id
1 'polypeptide(L)'
;MSQIVEITVSDLCDSGISAEAIMCGVCRISRLLDVDAIYILAAAQDLPTLAAAAYERSDLPAEFRFCEDICTLGAWRIDLNTVLRYTHCGN
;
A
#
# COMPACT_ATOMS: atom_id res chain seq x y z
N MET A 1 8.86 17.48 8.13
CA MET A 1 8.85 17.28 6.67
C MET A 1 7.89 16.16 6.43
N SER A 2 6.81 16.40 5.68
CA SER A 2 5.81 15.36 5.48
C SER A 2 6.34 14.29 4.55
N GLN A 3 6.42 13.05 5.05
CA GLN A 3 6.88 11.92 4.26
C GLN A 3 5.67 11.32 3.54
N ILE A 4 5.65 11.49 2.23
CA ILE A 4 4.66 10.88 1.35
C ILE A 4 5.31 9.67 0.70
N VAL A 5 4.63 8.52 0.74
CA VAL A 5 5.11 7.28 0.16
C VAL A 5 4.17 6.79 -0.95
N GLU A 6 4.78 6.34 -2.04
CA GLU A 6 4.13 5.71 -3.17
C GLU A 6 4.50 4.23 -3.21
N ILE A 7 3.48 3.37 -3.34
CA ILE A 7 3.65 1.91 -3.43
C ILE A 7 3.07 1.45 -4.76
N THR A 8 3.91 0.86 -5.61
CA THR A 8 3.46 0.28 -6.88
C THR A 8 3.13 -1.20 -6.69
N VAL A 9 1.88 -1.56 -6.97
CA VAL A 9 1.37 -2.94 -6.98
C VAL A 9 1.09 -3.30 -8.43
N SER A 10 1.74 -4.34 -8.92
CA SER A 10 1.57 -4.84 -10.28
C SER A 10 1.23 -6.32 -10.22
N ASP A 11 0.33 -6.75 -11.11
CA ASP A 11 0.04 -8.16 -11.34
C ASP A 11 -0.44 -8.90 -10.07
N LEU A 12 -1.34 -8.28 -9.28
CA LEU A 12 -1.85 -8.93 -8.07
C LEU A 12 -2.59 -10.22 -8.41
N CYS A 13 -3.41 -10.21 -9.45
CA CYS A 13 -4.14 -11.39 -9.93
C CYS A 13 -3.24 -12.57 -10.29
N ASP A 14 -2.05 -12.31 -10.84
CA ASP A 14 -1.14 -13.36 -11.34
C ASP A 14 -0.09 -13.78 -10.31
N SER A 15 0.19 -12.93 -9.32
CA SER A 15 1.26 -13.14 -8.33
C SER A 15 0.88 -14.04 -7.16
N GLY A 16 -0.40 -14.34 -6.94
CA GLY A 16 -0.87 -15.12 -5.80
C GLY A 16 -0.68 -14.42 -4.44
N ILE A 17 -0.37 -13.12 -4.46
CA ILE A 17 -0.19 -12.29 -3.27
C ILE A 17 -1.57 -11.88 -2.74
N SER A 18 -1.79 -12.08 -1.44
CA SER A 18 -3.01 -11.60 -0.78
C SER A 18 -2.98 -10.07 -0.63
N ALA A 19 -4.06 -9.40 -1.03
CA ALA A 19 -4.26 -7.97 -0.77
C ALA A 19 -4.18 -7.62 0.73
N GLU A 20 -4.60 -8.55 1.60
CA GLU A 20 -4.46 -8.40 3.06
C GLU A 20 -2.99 -8.33 3.48
N ALA A 21 -2.14 -9.19 2.90
CA ALA A 21 -0.71 -9.17 3.16
C ALA A 21 -0.14 -7.80 2.77
N ILE A 22 -0.52 -7.28 1.60
CA ILE A 22 -0.10 -5.94 1.16
C ILE A 22 -0.52 -4.87 2.16
N MET A 23 -1.77 -4.85 2.60
CA MET A 23 -2.24 -3.87 3.60
C MET A 23 -1.52 -3.99 4.94
N CYS A 24 -1.18 -5.20 5.38
CA CYS A 24 -0.32 -5.43 6.55
C CYS A 24 1.06 -4.78 6.39
N GLY A 25 1.70 -4.99 5.24
CA GLY A 25 3.00 -4.38 4.93
C GLY A 25 2.92 -2.86 4.87
N VAL A 26 1.88 -2.32 4.23
CA VAL A 26 1.60 -0.88 4.13
C VAL A 26 1.49 -0.24 5.52
N CYS A 27 0.68 -0.82 6.40
CA CYS A 27 0.52 -0.31 7.76
C CYS A 27 1.85 -0.38 8.55
N ARG A 28 2.62 -1.45 8.38
CA ARG A 28 3.87 -1.59 9.13
C ARG A 28 4.92 -0.59 8.66
N ILE A 29 5.02 -0.38 7.36
CA ILE A 29 5.88 0.65 6.76
C ILE A 29 5.43 2.03 7.22
N SER A 30 4.13 2.31 7.23
CA SER A 30 3.63 3.63 7.62
C SER A 30 4.08 4.03 9.02
N ARG A 31 4.01 3.07 9.97
CA ARG A 31 4.47 3.26 11.35
C ARG A 31 5.99 3.34 11.47
N LEU A 32 6.73 2.54 10.71
CA LEU A 32 8.20 2.50 10.78
C LEU A 32 8.83 3.78 10.23
N LEU A 33 8.24 4.34 9.17
CA LEU A 33 8.75 5.52 8.48
C LEU A 33 8.09 6.82 8.95
N ASP A 34 7.09 6.75 9.83
CA ASP A 34 6.32 7.90 10.32
C ASP A 34 5.79 8.76 9.15
N VAL A 35 5.07 8.11 8.24
CA VAL A 35 4.58 8.72 7.00
C VAL A 35 3.22 9.36 7.20
N ASP A 36 3.04 10.55 6.62
CA ASP A 36 1.78 11.29 6.69
C ASP A 36 0.76 10.75 5.68
N ALA A 37 1.23 10.27 4.52
CA ALA A 37 0.37 9.84 3.42
C ALA A 37 0.95 8.64 2.66
N ILE A 38 0.07 7.72 2.27
CA ILE A 38 0.42 6.57 1.42
C ILE A 38 -0.51 6.52 0.21
N TYR A 39 0.10 6.35 -0.96
CA TYR A 39 -0.58 6.19 -2.22
C TYR A 39 -0.24 4.83 -2.83
N ILE A 40 -1.24 4.00 -3.07
CA ILE A 40 -1.08 2.72 -3.77
C ILE A 40 -1.43 2.91 -5.24
N LEU A 41 -0.45 2.69 -6.11
CA LEU A 41 -0.62 2.66 -7.56
C LEU A 41 -0.82 1.21 -7.96
N ALA A 42 -1.99 0.88 -8.49
CA ALA A 42 -2.31 -0.46 -8.95
C ALA A 42 -3.13 -0.41 -10.24
N ALA A 43 -3.13 -1.53 -10.97
CA ALA A 43 -4.00 -1.68 -12.12
C ALA A 43 -5.48 -1.60 -11.70
N ALA A 44 -6.33 -1.05 -12.56
CA ALA A 44 -7.76 -0.86 -12.27
C ALA A 44 -8.47 -2.15 -11.82
N GLN A 45 -8.06 -3.29 -12.37
CA GLN A 45 -8.61 -4.61 -12.01
C GLN A 45 -8.26 -5.06 -10.58
N ASP A 46 -7.16 -4.59 -10.01
CA ASP A 46 -6.68 -4.96 -8.68
C ASP A 46 -7.27 -4.06 -7.59
N LEU A 47 -7.71 -2.85 -7.97
CA LEU A 47 -8.25 -1.85 -7.05
C LEU A 47 -9.42 -2.36 -6.19
N PRO A 48 -10.42 -3.10 -6.70
CA PRO A 48 -11.51 -3.59 -5.86
C PRO A 48 -11.03 -4.53 -4.74
N THR A 49 -10.10 -5.43 -5.05
CA THR A 49 -9.54 -6.38 -4.08
C THR A 49 -8.70 -5.66 -3.03
N LEU A 50 -7.88 -4.69 -3.46
CA LEU A 50 -7.09 -3.86 -2.55
C LEU A 50 -7.97 -2.96 -1.67
N ALA A 51 -9.02 -2.37 -2.23
CA ALA A 51 -9.95 -1.52 -1.51
C ALA A 51 -10.74 -2.30 -0.46
N ALA A 52 -11.19 -3.51 -0.79
CA ALA A 52 -11.83 -4.39 0.18
C ALA A 52 -10.89 -4.73 1.35
N ALA A 53 -9.63 -5.08 1.07
CA ALA A 53 -8.63 -5.35 2.10
C ALA A 53 -8.32 -4.11 2.96
N ALA A 54 -8.29 -2.92 2.36
CA ALA A 54 -8.06 -1.66 3.09
C ALA A 54 -9.25 -1.26 3.97
N TYR A 55 -10.48 -1.54 3.54
CA TYR A 55 -11.69 -1.19 4.28
C TYR A 55 -11.77 -1.89 5.65
N GLU A 56 -11.26 -3.13 5.74
CA GLU A 56 -11.20 -3.90 6.98
C GLU A 56 -10.09 -3.41 7.95
N ARG A 57 -9.38 -2.32 7.62
CA ARG A 57 -8.24 -1.81 8.38
C ARG A 57 -8.57 -0.48 9.03
N SER A 58 -8.44 -0.42 10.35
CA SER A 58 -8.55 0.81 11.15
C SER A 58 -7.21 1.53 11.37
N ASP A 59 -6.12 0.96 10.88
CA ASP A 59 -4.75 1.37 11.20
C ASP A 59 -3.95 1.90 10.00
N LEU A 60 -4.64 2.15 8.88
CA LEU A 60 -4.08 2.87 7.75
C LEU A 60 -3.89 4.36 8.09
N PRO A 61 -2.89 5.03 7.48
CA PRO A 61 -2.67 6.45 7.69
C PRO A 61 -3.87 7.27 7.22
N ALA A 62 -4.05 8.46 7.83
CA ALA A 62 -5.20 9.33 7.56
C ALA A 62 -5.29 9.75 6.08
N GLU A 63 -4.16 9.93 5.41
CA GLU A 63 -4.09 10.27 3.98
C GLU A 63 -3.78 9.04 3.10
N PHE A 64 -4.38 7.89 3.40
CA PHE A 64 -4.31 6.70 2.55
C PHE A 64 -5.22 6.80 1.32
N ARG A 65 -4.69 6.57 0.11
CA ARG A 65 -5.45 6.61 -1.15
C ARG A 65 -4.98 5.59 -2.17
N PHE A 66 -5.89 5.19 -3.05
CA PHE A 66 -5.58 4.44 -4.27
C PHE A 66 -5.48 5.37 -5.47
N CYS A 67 -4.57 5.06 -6.39
CA CYS A 67 -4.39 5.74 -7.66
C CYS A 67 -4.33 4.72 -8.80
N GLU A 68 -5.02 5.03 -9.91
CA GLU A 68 -4.89 4.31 -11.17
C GLU A 68 -3.76 4.95 -12.00
N ASP A 69 -2.80 4.12 -12.42
CA ASP A 69 -1.67 4.42 -13.33
C ASP A 69 -0.65 5.51 -12.94
N ILE A 70 -1.05 6.75 -12.63
CA ILE A 70 -0.10 7.86 -12.44
C ILE A 70 -0.58 8.85 -11.36
N CYS A 71 0.05 8.80 -10.18
CA CYS A 71 -0.01 9.86 -9.18
C CYS A 71 1.40 10.45 -8.98
N THR A 72 1.81 11.44 -9.79
CA THR A 72 3.13 12.06 -9.60
C THR A 72 3.09 13.05 -8.43
N LEU A 73 3.30 12.55 -7.21
CA LEU A 73 3.16 13.33 -5.98
C LEU A 73 4.48 13.83 -5.38
N GLY A 74 5.62 13.56 -6.04
CA GLY A 74 6.94 13.85 -5.46
C GLY A 74 7.22 13.01 -4.21
N ALA A 75 6.64 11.80 -4.16
CA ALA A 75 6.70 10.88 -3.04
C ALA A 75 7.91 9.94 -3.12
N TRP A 76 8.30 9.39 -1.97
CA TRP A 76 9.26 8.30 -1.90
C TRP A 76 8.64 7.02 -2.44
N ARG A 77 9.32 6.37 -3.40
CA ARG A 77 8.82 5.13 -4.00
C ARG A 77 9.32 3.91 -3.24
N ILE A 78 8.38 3.04 -2.90
CA ILE A 78 8.63 1.74 -2.31
C ILE A 78 8.01 0.69 -3.23
N ASP A 79 8.80 -0.31 -3.60
CA ASP A 79 8.32 -1.41 -4.42
C ASP A 79 7.49 -2.41 -3.58
N LEU A 80 6.60 -3.13 -4.25
CA LEU A 80 5.78 -4.16 -3.61
C LEU A 80 6.63 -5.19 -2.86
N ASN A 81 7.80 -5.63 -3.35
CA ASN A 81 8.60 -6.63 -2.63
C ASN A 81 9.12 -6.09 -1.30
N THR A 82 9.46 -4.81 -1.22
CA THR A 82 9.79 -4.16 0.04
C THR A 82 8.59 -4.18 0.99
N VAL A 83 7.38 -3.86 0.52
CA VAL A 83 6.14 -4.01 1.31
C VAL A 83 5.96 -5.45 1.77
N LEU A 84 6.23 -6.43 0.90
CA LEU A 84 6.06 -7.85 1.18
C LEU A 84 6.92 -8.35 2.34
N ARG A 85 8.09 -7.73 2.56
CA ARG A 85 8.97 -8.04 3.70
C ARG A 85 8.37 -7.68 5.06
N TYR A 86 7.35 -6.82 5.07
CA TYR A 86 6.71 -6.33 6.29
C TYR A 86 5.27 -6.86 6.47
N THR A 87 4.86 -7.86 5.70
CA THR A 87 3.48 -8.40 5.65
C THR A 87 3.08 -9.25 6.84
N HIS A 88 4.03 -9.58 7.72
CA HIS A 88 3.71 -10.18 9.01
C HIS A 88 3.04 -9.13 9.91
N CYS A 89 1.70 -9.08 9.83
CA CYS A 89 0.86 -8.65 10.92
C CYS A 89 1.09 -9.60 12.10
N GLY A 90 1.99 -9.23 13.01
CA GLY A 90 2.12 -9.94 14.28
C GLY A 90 0.80 -9.79 15.05
N ASN A 91 0.30 -10.89 15.60
CA ASN A 91 -0.70 -10.85 16.67
C ASN A 91 -0.24 -9.95 17.83
#